data_AF-A0A5F8HJ68-F1
#
_entry.id   AF-A0A5F8HJ68-F1
#
_cell.length_a   1.000
_cell.length_b   1.000
_cell.length_c   1.000
_cell.angle_alpha   90.00
_cell.angle_beta   90.00
_cell.angle_gamma   90.00
#
_symmetry.space_group_name_H-M   'P 1'
#
loop_
_entity.id
_entity.type
_entity.pdbx_description
1 polymer ?
#
loop_
_entity_poly.entity_id
_entity_poly.type
_entity_poly.pdbx_seq_one_letter_code
_entity_poly.pdbx_strand_id
1 'polypeptide(L)'
;MLLADIIENLRKHGFMLAIFSLCIFISQIISCELYIKKDMEAHTSVDMFAKVLENQLLQTTSIVEQQLDAEIQKLDQMDEDDLERLKEKRLEALKKAQQQKQEWLSKGHGEYRELPSEREFFQEVKESKKVVCHFYRDSTFRCKILDKHLALLAKKHLETKFLKLNVEKAPFLCERLRIKVIPTLALVNDGKTKDYVVGFTELGNTDDFTTETLEWRLGCSDIINYSGNLMEPPFQSQKKFGTNFTKLEKKAIRGKIYDSSDSDDD
;
A
#
# COMPACT_ATOMS: atom_id res chain seq x y z
N MET A 1 44.12 47.27 -6.61
CA MET A 1 45.41 47.95 -6.33
C MET A 1 45.69 48.05 -4.84
N LEU A 2 44.78 48.57 -4.00
CA LEU A 2 44.99 48.76 -2.56
C LEU A 2 45.53 47.55 -1.75
N LEU A 3 45.03 46.32 -1.98
CA LEU A 3 45.46 45.15 -1.21
C LEU A 3 46.89 44.68 -1.54
N ALA A 4 47.31 44.79 -2.80
CA ALA A 4 48.65 44.37 -3.22
C ALA A 4 49.73 45.30 -2.64
N ASP A 5 49.47 46.61 -2.63
CA ASP A 5 50.36 47.63 -2.07
C ASP A 5 50.52 47.46 -0.55
N ILE A 6 49.44 47.09 0.17
CA ILE A 6 49.47 46.81 1.61
C ILE A 6 50.31 45.56 1.92
N ILE A 7 50.17 44.49 1.12
CA ILE A 7 50.96 43.25 1.29
C ILE A 7 52.45 43.52 1.05
N GLU A 8 52.80 44.33 0.04
CA GLU A 8 54.19 44.65 -0.28
C GLU A 8 54.84 45.56 0.77
N ASN A 9 54.08 46.51 1.33
CA ASN A 9 54.54 47.37 2.42
C ASN A 9 54.78 46.57 3.72
N LEU A 10 53.87 45.66 4.07
CA LEU A 10 54.02 44.77 5.24
C LEU A 10 55.21 43.80 5.08
N ARG A 11 55.52 43.38 3.84
CA ARG A 11 56.68 42.53 3.53
C ARG A 11 58.00 43.28 3.73
N LYS A 12 58.07 44.56 3.35
CA LYS A 12 59.28 45.40 3.54
C LYS A 12 59.61 45.62 5.01
N HIS A 13 58.62 45.64 5.90
CA HIS A 13 58.80 45.84 7.34
C HIS A 13 58.91 44.55 8.17
N GLY A 14 58.96 43.36 7.54
CA GLY A 14 59.22 42.09 8.23
C GLY A 14 58.03 41.49 9.00
N PHE A 15 56.81 42.01 8.83
CA PHE A 15 55.61 41.54 9.53
C PHE A 15 54.95 40.33 8.85
N MET A 16 55.69 39.21 8.73
CA MET A 16 55.19 37.99 8.06
C MET A 16 53.90 37.41 8.66
N LEU A 17 53.74 37.51 9.99
CA LEU A 17 52.51 37.05 10.67
C LEU A 17 51.27 37.85 10.24
N ALA A 18 51.41 39.16 10.00
CA ALA A 18 50.30 40.00 9.56
C ALA A 18 49.88 39.66 8.12
N ILE A 19 50.85 39.36 7.25
CA ILE A 19 50.59 38.93 5.87
C ILE A 19 49.86 37.58 5.85
N PHE A 20 50.27 36.63 6.68
CA PHE A 20 49.61 35.33 6.78
C PHE A 20 48.16 35.47 7.23
N SER A 21 47.91 36.30 8.25
CA SER A 21 46.57 36.60 8.74
C SER A 21 45.70 37.26 7.67
N LEU A 22 46.24 38.25 6.93
CA LEU A 22 45.52 38.94 5.86
C LEU A 22 45.17 37.98 4.70
N CYS A 23 46.09 37.09 4.32
CA CYS A 23 45.84 36.07 3.28
C CYS A 23 44.75 35.08 3.68
N ILE A 24 44.71 34.66 4.95
CA ILE A 24 43.64 33.79 5.47
C ILE A 24 42.31 34.54 5.44
N PHE A 25 42.28 35.80 5.88
CA PHE A 25 41.07 36.60 5.89
C PHE A 25 40.52 36.84 4.47
N ILE A 26 41.39 37.14 3.51
CA ILE A 26 41.01 37.32 2.09
C ILE A 26 40.53 36.00 1.49
N SER A 27 41.18 34.88 1.78
CA SER A 27 40.73 33.56 1.30
C SER A 27 39.36 33.19 1.87
N GLN A 28 39.10 33.50 3.14
CA GLN A 28 37.79 33.30 3.77
C GLN A 28 36.71 34.16 3.12
N ILE A 29 37.01 35.43 2.82
CA ILE A 29 36.07 36.36 2.14
C ILE A 29 35.76 35.88 0.72
N ILE A 30 36.78 35.54 -0.07
CA ILE A 30 36.58 35.05 -1.46
C ILE A 30 35.79 33.74 -1.46
N SER A 31 36.07 32.83 -0.53
CA SER A 31 35.32 31.58 -0.41
C SER A 31 33.85 31.82 -0.03
N CYS A 32 33.58 32.81 0.83
CA CYS A 32 32.22 33.19 1.22
C CYS A 32 31.47 33.85 0.05
N GLU A 33 32.14 34.73 -0.69
CA GLU A 33 31.56 35.43 -1.85
C GLU A 33 31.26 34.46 -3.01
N LEU A 34 32.13 33.46 -3.26
CA LEU A 34 31.85 32.37 -4.20
C LEU A 34 30.67 31.49 -3.76
N TYR A 35 30.53 31.24 -2.46
CA TYR A 35 29.43 30.43 -1.91
C TYR A 35 28.08 31.15 -2.06
N ILE A 36 28.03 32.45 -1.74
CA ILE A 36 26.84 33.29 -1.89
C ILE A 36 26.43 33.38 -3.37
N LYS A 37 27.39 33.47 -4.29
CA LYS A 37 27.11 33.51 -5.74
C LYS A 37 26.55 32.19 -6.27
N LYS A 38 27.05 31.04 -5.78
CA LYS A 38 26.51 29.71 -6.11
C LYS A 38 25.09 29.48 -5.58
N ASP A 39 24.77 29.99 -4.38
CA ASP A 39 23.41 29.90 -3.82
C ASP A 39 22.40 30.71 -4.66
N MET A 40 22.78 31.91 -5.10
CA MET A 40 21.89 32.79 -5.88
C MET A 40 21.54 32.22 -7.27
N GLU A 41 22.48 31.56 -7.95
CA GLU A 41 22.20 30.87 -9.23
C GLU A 41 21.30 29.62 -9.02
N ALA A 42 21.51 28.86 -7.94
CA ALA A 42 20.67 27.71 -7.61
C ALA A 42 19.20 28.10 -7.35
N HIS A 43 18.95 29.18 -6.60
CA HIS A 43 17.59 29.67 -6.33
C HIS A 43 16.83 30.08 -7.60
N THR A 44 17.49 30.78 -8.54
CA THR A 44 16.84 31.18 -9.81
C THR A 44 16.39 29.98 -10.66
N SER A 45 17.16 28.89 -10.64
CA SER A 45 16.82 27.67 -11.39
C SER A 45 15.63 26.90 -10.78
N VAL A 46 15.53 26.87 -9.44
CA VAL A 46 14.44 26.21 -8.72
C VAL A 46 13.13 26.99 -8.89
N ASP A 47 13.17 28.32 -8.82
CA ASP A 47 12.00 29.19 -9.02
C ASP A 47 11.45 29.11 -10.46
N MET A 48 12.33 29.01 -11.45
CA MET A 48 11.93 28.84 -12.85
C MET A 48 11.26 27.49 -13.07
N PHE A 49 11.81 26.42 -12.49
CA PHE A 49 11.22 25.09 -12.57
C PHE A 49 9.86 25.02 -11.85
N ALA A 50 9.75 25.64 -10.67
CA ALA A 50 8.50 25.73 -9.92
C ALA A 50 7.40 26.45 -10.74
N LYS A 51 7.72 27.57 -11.40
CA LYS A 51 6.79 28.30 -12.26
C LYS A 51 6.34 27.52 -13.50
N VAL A 52 7.24 26.73 -14.10
CA VAL A 52 6.89 25.87 -15.24
C VAL A 52 5.94 24.76 -14.79
N LEU A 53 6.21 24.16 -13.63
CA LEU A 53 5.35 23.11 -13.07
C LEU A 53 3.97 23.65 -12.70
N GLU A 54 3.90 24.85 -12.11
CA GLU A 54 2.65 25.53 -11.77
C GLU A 54 1.81 25.84 -13.03
N ASN A 55 2.44 26.36 -14.09
CA ASN A 55 1.76 26.61 -15.35
C ASN A 55 1.27 25.33 -16.03
N GLN A 56 2.06 24.24 -15.98
CA GLN A 56 1.60 22.95 -16.48
C GLN A 56 0.42 22.41 -15.68
N LEU A 57 0.48 22.52 -14.35
CA LEU A 57 -0.62 22.11 -13.47
C LEU A 57 -1.89 22.92 -13.75
N LEU A 58 -1.79 24.24 -13.88
CA LEU A 58 -2.90 25.13 -14.25
C LEU A 58 -3.51 24.76 -15.61
N GLN A 59 -2.68 24.46 -16.61
CA GLN A 59 -3.15 24.00 -17.91
C GLN A 59 -3.88 22.66 -17.82
N THR A 60 -3.37 21.71 -17.04
CA THR A 60 -4.04 20.42 -16.84
C THR A 60 -5.37 20.58 -16.11
N THR A 61 -5.44 21.43 -15.07
CA THR A 61 -6.69 21.71 -14.35
C THR A 61 -7.71 22.36 -15.26
N SER A 62 -7.31 23.34 -16.08
CA SER A 62 -8.22 24.00 -17.03
C SER A 62 -8.79 23.04 -18.09
N ILE A 63 -7.98 22.11 -18.59
CA ILE A 63 -8.45 21.07 -19.54
C ILE A 63 -9.45 20.13 -18.86
N VAL A 64 -9.18 19.73 -17.62
CA VAL A 64 -10.08 18.87 -16.83
C VAL A 64 -11.39 19.60 -16.53
N GLU A 65 -11.35 20.87 -16.14
CA GLU A 65 -12.53 21.71 -15.89
C GLU A 65 -13.39 21.83 -17.16
N GLN A 66 -12.79 22.18 -18.31
CA GLN A 66 -13.52 22.27 -19.58
C GLN A 66 -14.15 20.94 -20.00
N GLN A 67 -13.47 19.82 -19.75
CA GLN A 67 -14.01 18.49 -20.01
C GLN A 67 -15.16 18.16 -19.05
N LEU A 68 -15.08 18.59 -17.78
CA LEU A 68 -16.14 18.44 -16.80
C LEU A 68 -17.37 19.27 -17.20
N ASP A 69 -17.18 20.54 -17.58
CA ASP A 69 -18.24 21.47 -17.99
C ASP A 69 -18.97 20.97 -19.25
N ALA A 70 -18.24 20.41 -20.21
CA ALA A 70 -18.84 19.84 -21.42
C ALA A 70 -19.71 18.61 -21.12
N GLU A 71 -19.31 17.77 -20.15
CA GLU A 71 -20.12 16.62 -19.74
C GLU A 71 -21.33 17.07 -18.90
N ILE A 72 -21.20 18.10 -18.06
CA ILE A 72 -22.33 18.69 -17.31
C ILE A 72 -23.36 19.28 -18.28
N GLN A 73 -22.93 20.07 -19.26
CA GLN A 73 -23.83 20.64 -20.27
C GLN A 73 -24.56 19.55 -21.07
N LYS A 74 -23.88 18.44 -21.35
CA LYS A 74 -24.47 17.28 -22.02
C LYS A 74 -25.50 16.56 -21.14
N LEU A 75 -25.27 16.44 -19.84
CA LEU A 75 -26.23 15.88 -18.88
C LEU A 75 -27.48 16.76 -18.73
N ASP A 76 -27.32 18.08 -18.72
CA ASP A 76 -28.43 19.04 -18.65
C ASP A 76 -29.28 19.07 -19.95
N GLN A 77 -28.70 18.63 -21.07
CA GLN A 77 -29.38 18.50 -22.36
C GLN A 77 -29.93 17.09 -22.62
N MET A 78 -29.81 16.14 -21.67
CA MET A 78 -30.39 14.81 -21.85
C MET A 78 -31.92 14.86 -21.77
N ASP A 79 -32.58 14.35 -22.81
CA ASP A 79 -34.03 14.21 -22.86
C ASP A 79 -34.54 13.09 -21.93
N GLU A 80 -35.86 13.07 -21.66
CA GLU A 80 -36.51 12.08 -20.79
C GLU A 80 -36.24 10.62 -21.24
N ASP A 81 -36.16 10.39 -22.55
CA ASP A 81 -35.78 9.11 -23.17
C ASP A 81 -34.33 8.69 -22.87
N ASP A 82 -33.40 9.64 -22.77
CA ASP A 82 -32.00 9.33 -22.43
C ASP A 82 -31.83 9.04 -20.94
N LEU A 83 -32.65 9.67 -20.10
CA LEU A 83 -32.75 9.33 -18.69
C LEU A 83 -33.32 7.92 -18.48
N GLU A 84 -34.32 7.52 -19.27
CA GLU A 84 -34.89 6.16 -19.30
C GLU A 84 -33.81 5.13 -19.68
N ARG A 85 -33.06 5.37 -20.77
CA ARG A 85 -31.95 4.51 -21.19
C ARG A 85 -30.85 4.37 -20.13
N LEU A 86 -30.57 5.44 -19.37
CA LEU A 86 -29.58 5.40 -18.29
C LEU A 86 -30.06 4.53 -17.12
N LYS A 87 -31.36 4.62 -16.77
CA LYS A 87 -31.98 3.75 -15.76
C LYS A 87 -31.94 2.28 -16.20
N GLU A 88 -32.29 2.00 -17.46
CA GLU A 88 -32.23 0.65 -18.03
C GLU A 88 -30.81 0.07 -17.97
N LYS A 89 -29.80 0.85 -18.37
CA LYS A 89 -28.38 0.42 -18.28
C LYS A 89 -27.95 0.10 -16.85
N ARG A 90 -28.34 0.93 -15.87
CA ARG A 90 -28.02 0.68 -14.45
C ARG A 90 -28.75 -0.56 -13.94
N LEU A 91 -30.03 -0.73 -14.28
CA LEU A 91 -30.82 -1.90 -13.91
C LEU A 91 -30.22 -3.18 -14.51
N GLU A 92 -29.80 -3.14 -15.77
CA GLU A 92 -29.15 -4.26 -16.43
C GLU A 92 -27.81 -4.60 -15.78
N ALA A 93 -26.99 -3.60 -15.44
CA ALA A 93 -25.72 -3.80 -14.74
C ALA A 93 -25.93 -4.42 -13.36
N LEU A 94 -26.91 -3.94 -12.58
CA LEU A 94 -27.29 -4.51 -11.29
C LEU A 94 -27.77 -5.95 -11.43
N LYS A 95 -28.62 -6.23 -12.42
CA LYS A 95 -29.14 -7.56 -12.70
C LYS A 95 -28.02 -8.53 -13.08
N LYS A 96 -27.08 -8.11 -13.95
CA LYS A 96 -25.91 -8.91 -14.34
C LYS A 96 -25.00 -9.20 -13.13
N ALA A 97 -24.72 -8.19 -12.30
CA ALA A 97 -23.90 -8.38 -11.10
C ALA A 97 -24.56 -9.34 -10.11
N GLN A 98 -25.89 -9.25 -9.93
CA GLN A 98 -26.63 -10.17 -9.08
C GLN A 98 -26.60 -11.60 -9.62
N GLN A 99 -26.83 -11.79 -10.93
CA GLN A 99 -26.76 -13.10 -11.59
C GLN A 99 -25.36 -13.72 -11.45
N GLN A 100 -24.31 -12.93 -11.67
CA GLN A 100 -22.93 -13.38 -11.51
C GLN A 100 -22.62 -13.79 -10.07
N LYS A 101 -23.08 -13.01 -9.09
CA LYS A 101 -22.95 -13.36 -7.67
C LYS A 101 -23.68 -14.67 -7.34
N GLN A 102 -24.86 -14.88 -7.90
CA GLN A 102 -25.62 -16.12 -7.72
C GLN A 102 -24.93 -17.32 -8.37
N GLU A 103 -24.31 -17.14 -9.54
CA GLU A 103 -23.50 -18.17 -10.20
C GLU A 103 -22.26 -18.53 -9.38
N TRP A 104 -21.58 -17.54 -8.79
CA TRP A 104 -20.45 -17.82 -7.90
C TRP A 104 -20.88 -18.62 -6.66
N LEU A 105 -21.99 -18.23 -6.05
CA LEU A 105 -22.55 -18.96 -4.91
C LEU A 105 -22.97 -20.39 -5.28
N SER A 106 -23.57 -20.61 -6.46
CA SER A 106 -23.96 -21.95 -6.90
C SER A 106 -22.74 -22.85 -7.18
N LYS A 107 -21.63 -22.25 -7.62
CA LYS A 107 -20.33 -22.92 -7.77
C LYS A 107 -19.59 -23.11 -6.44
N GLY A 108 -20.15 -22.70 -5.30
CA GLY A 108 -19.51 -22.85 -3.99
C GLY A 108 -18.37 -21.86 -3.73
N HIS A 109 -18.40 -20.69 -4.37
CA HIS A 109 -17.57 -19.56 -3.94
C HIS A 109 -18.12 -18.99 -2.62
N GLY A 110 -17.28 -18.31 -1.84
CA GLY A 110 -17.67 -17.78 -0.52
C GLY A 110 -17.29 -18.67 0.65
N GLU A 111 -16.87 -19.90 0.38
CA GLU A 111 -16.47 -20.88 1.38
C GLU A 111 -15.00 -21.26 1.20
N TYR A 112 -14.35 -21.62 2.31
CA TYR A 112 -13.02 -22.21 2.31
C TYR A 112 -13.15 -23.72 2.46
N ARG A 113 -12.92 -24.45 1.37
CA ARG A 113 -13.17 -25.90 1.28
C ARG A 113 -11.89 -26.71 1.10
N GLU A 114 -11.85 -27.88 1.74
CA GLU A 114 -10.81 -28.88 1.48
C GLU A 114 -11.13 -29.71 0.23
N LEU A 115 -10.12 -29.86 -0.63
CA LEU A 115 -10.18 -30.82 -1.72
C LEU A 115 -9.62 -32.18 -1.28
N PRO A 116 -10.35 -33.28 -1.53
CA PRO A 116 -9.90 -34.64 -1.20
C PRO A 116 -8.86 -35.17 -2.18
N SER A 117 -8.80 -34.67 -3.42
CA SER A 117 -7.87 -35.16 -4.45
C SER A 117 -7.41 -34.07 -5.42
N GLU A 118 -6.28 -34.31 -6.07
CA GLU A 118 -5.76 -33.43 -7.13
C GLU A 118 -6.62 -33.38 -8.39
N ARG A 119 -7.45 -34.40 -8.66
CA ARG A 119 -8.37 -34.39 -9.81
C ARG A 119 -9.43 -33.31 -9.66
N GLU A 120 -9.96 -33.15 -8.45
CA GLU A 120 -10.95 -32.12 -8.13
C GLU A 120 -10.34 -30.72 -8.25
N PHE A 121 -9.06 -30.55 -7.93
CA PHE A 121 -8.38 -29.27 -8.16
C PHE A 121 -8.46 -28.83 -9.63
N PHE A 122 -8.21 -29.74 -10.59
CA PHE A 122 -8.31 -29.40 -12.01
C PHE A 122 -9.74 -29.12 -12.46
N GLN A 123 -10.73 -29.81 -11.88
CA GLN A 123 -12.14 -29.53 -12.14
C GLN A 123 -12.50 -28.12 -11.66
N GLU A 124 -12.10 -27.77 -10.44
CA GLU A 124 -12.41 -26.47 -9.84
C GLU A 124 -11.75 -25.30 -10.57
N VAL A 125 -10.50 -25.48 -10.99
CA VAL A 125 -9.77 -24.51 -11.82
C VAL A 125 -10.41 -24.33 -13.20
N LYS A 126 -11.14 -25.33 -13.71
CA LYS A 126 -11.85 -25.24 -14.99
C LYS A 126 -13.23 -24.57 -14.85
N GLU A 127 -13.90 -24.75 -13.72
CA GLU A 127 -15.24 -24.20 -13.46
C GLU A 127 -15.21 -22.72 -13.04
N SER A 128 -14.12 -22.31 -12.36
CA SER A 128 -13.95 -20.97 -11.80
C SER A 128 -12.76 -20.25 -12.43
N LYS A 129 -12.94 -18.96 -12.76
CA LYS A 129 -11.89 -18.13 -13.38
C LYS A 129 -10.73 -17.85 -12.44
N LYS A 130 -11.02 -17.41 -11.21
CA LYS A 130 -10.01 -17.05 -10.20
C LYS A 130 -10.04 -18.08 -9.08
N VAL A 131 -8.93 -18.77 -8.85
CA VAL A 131 -8.79 -19.80 -7.83
C VAL A 131 -7.52 -19.57 -7.02
N VAL A 132 -7.65 -19.62 -5.70
CA VAL A 132 -6.55 -19.60 -4.74
C VAL A 132 -6.52 -20.94 -4.05
N CYS A 133 -5.42 -21.67 -4.19
CA CYS A 133 -5.25 -22.98 -3.56
C CYS A 133 -4.12 -22.96 -2.54
N HIS A 134 -4.46 -23.29 -1.30
CA HIS A 134 -3.52 -23.45 -0.20
C HIS A 134 -3.02 -24.89 -0.11
N PHE A 135 -1.73 -25.06 -0.39
CA PHE A 135 -1.03 -26.32 -0.19
C PHE A 135 -0.54 -26.39 1.24
N TYR A 136 -1.11 -27.33 2.00
CA TYR A 136 -0.90 -27.42 3.44
C TYR A 136 -0.46 -28.82 3.87
N ARG A 137 0.08 -28.89 5.09
CA ARG A 137 0.38 -30.13 5.80
C ARG A 137 0.00 -29.97 7.27
N ASP A 138 -0.68 -30.96 7.84
CA ASP A 138 -1.21 -30.90 9.21
C ASP A 138 -0.13 -30.72 10.28
N SER A 139 1.11 -31.16 10.02
CA SER A 139 2.24 -31.02 10.93
C SER A 139 2.77 -29.60 11.07
N THR A 140 2.37 -28.66 10.20
CA THR A 140 2.96 -27.31 10.14
C THR A 140 2.01 -26.27 10.72
N PHE A 141 2.40 -25.67 11.86
CA PHE A 141 1.58 -24.66 12.55
C PHE A 141 1.22 -23.45 11.68
N ARG A 142 2.16 -22.98 10.84
CA ARG A 142 1.96 -21.84 9.93
C ARG A 142 0.79 -22.04 8.96
N CYS A 143 0.46 -23.27 8.59
CA CYS A 143 -0.72 -23.54 7.76
C CYS A 143 -2.02 -23.12 8.45
N LYS A 144 -2.12 -23.35 9.78
CA LYS A 144 -3.31 -23.01 10.58
C LYS A 144 -3.54 -21.49 10.67
N ILE A 145 -2.47 -20.70 10.61
CA ILE A 145 -2.55 -19.24 10.59
C ILE A 145 -3.21 -18.82 9.28
N LEU A 146 -2.71 -19.34 8.16
CA LEU A 146 -3.23 -19.02 6.83
C LEU A 146 -4.67 -19.48 6.66
N ASP A 147 -5.04 -20.64 7.19
CA ASP A 147 -6.42 -21.14 7.19
C ASP A 147 -7.41 -20.14 7.78
N LYS A 148 -7.04 -19.47 8.89
CA LYS A 148 -7.90 -18.45 9.52
C LYS A 148 -8.11 -17.25 8.61
N HIS A 149 -7.05 -16.72 8.01
CA HIS A 149 -7.14 -15.55 7.13
C HIS A 149 -7.89 -15.88 5.83
N LEU A 150 -7.62 -17.04 5.22
CA LEU A 150 -8.31 -17.47 4.00
C LEU A 150 -9.81 -17.71 4.25
N ALA A 151 -10.20 -18.26 5.40
CA ALA A 151 -11.60 -18.44 5.74
C ALA A 151 -12.36 -17.10 5.87
N LEU A 152 -11.70 -16.04 6.32
CA LEU A 152 -12.26 -14.69 6.36
C LEU A 152 -12.34 -14.08 4.95
N LEU A 153 -11.26 -14.20 4.17
CA LEU A 153 -11.19 -13.67 2.81
C LEU A 153 -12.16 -14.35 1.85
N ALA A 154 -12.39 -15.65 2.00
CA ALA A 154 -13.33 -16.40 1.18
C ALA A 154 -14.73 -15.79 1.23
N LYS A 155 -15.18 -15.36 2.42
CA LYS A 155 -16.51 -14.73 2.59
C LYS A 155 -16.57 -13.33 1.99
N LYS A 156 -15.45 -12.60 1.96
CA LYS A 156 -15.36 -11.24 1.45
C LYS A 156 -15.28 -11.21 -0.08
N HIS A 157 -14.55 -12.14 -0.67
CA HIS A 157 -14.24 -12.20 -2.10
C HIS A 157 -14.96 -13.36 -2.79
N LEU A 158 -16.20 -13.12 -3.22
CA LEU A 158 -17.00 -14.12 -3.94
C LEU A 158 -16.53 -14.34 -5.38
N GLU A 159 -15.80 -13.38 -5.94
CA GLU A 159 -15.22 -13.48 -7.27
C GLU A 159 -14.16 -14.57 -7.39
N THR A 160 -13.57 -14.98 -6.26
CA THR A 160 -12.43 -15.89 -6.20
C THR A 160 -12.73 -17.09 -5.34
N LYS A 161 -12.40 -18.28 -5.84
CA LYS A 161 -12.63 -19.52 -5.12
C LYS A 161 -11.42 -19.87 -4.25
N PHE A 162 -11.65 -20.07 -2.96
CA PHE A 162 -10.60 -20.39 -1.99
C PHE A 162 -10.67 -21.87 -1.61
N LEU A 163 -9.57 -22.58 -1.87
CA LEU A 163 -9.48 -24.02 -1.70
C LEU A 163 -8.23 -24.36 -0.89
N LYS A 164 -8.26 -25.48 -0.18
CA LYS A 164 -7.06 -26.07 0.43
C LYS A 164 -6.88 -27.51 0.01
N LEU A 165 -5.62 -27.91 -0.15
CA LEU A 165 -5.25 -29.24 -0.60
C LEU A 165 -4.09 -29.75 0.22
N ASN A 166 -4.25 -30.96 0.78
CA ASN A 166 -3.18 -31.59 1.53
C ASN A 166 -2.11 -32.09 0.54
N VAL A 167 -0.86 -31.72 0.76
CA VAL A 167 0.27 -32.12 -0.10
C VAL A 167 0.45 -33.64 -0.19
N GLU A 168 0.04 -34.39 0.83
CA GLU A 168 0.13 -35.86 0.86
C GLU A 168 -0.92 -36.51 -0.05
N LYS A 169 -2.07 -35.84 -0.28
CA LYS A 169 -3.14 -36.31 -1.16
C LYS A 169 -2.91 -35.94 -2.64
N ALA A 170 -1.97 -35.03 -2.91
CA ALA A 170 -1.73 -34.46 -4.24
C ALA A 170 -0.22 -34.34 -4.59
N PRO A 171 0.55 -35.43 -4.54
CA PRO A 171 1.99 -35.37 -4.79
C PRO A 171 2.33 -34.98 -6.24
N PHE A 172 1.54 -35.41 -7.22
CA PHE A 172 1.78 -35.08 -8.64
C PHE A 172 1.60 -33.59 -8.89
N LEU A 173 0.57 -32.97 -8.31
CA LEU A 173 0.37 -31.52 -8.43
C LEU A 173 1.51 -30.73 -7.76
N CYS A 174 1.98 -31.18 -6.60
CA CYS A 174 3.11 -30.56 -5.90
C CYS A 174 4.40 -30.62 -6.73
N GLU A 175 4.67 -31.74 -7.38
CA GLU A 175 5.84 -31.89 -8.27
C GLU A 175 5.71 -31.00 -9.52
N ARG A 176 4.53 -30.99 -10.15
CA ARG A 176 4.25 -30.21 -11.35
C ARG A 176 4.37 -28.70 -11.13
N LEU A 177 3.84 -28.22 -9.99
CA LEU A 177 3.92 -26.81 -9.57
C LEU A 177 5.22 -26.49 -8.82
N ARG A 178 6.11 -27.48 -8.64
CA ARG A 178 7.41 -27.35 -7.95
C ARG A 178 7.31 -26.78 -6.53
N ILE A 179 6.31 -27.21 -5.78
CA ILE A 179 6.06 -26.77 -4.40
C ILE A 179 7.05 -27.46 -3.47
N LYS A 180 8.05 -26.71 -3.00
CA LYS A 180 9.10 -27.21 -2.09
C LYS A 180 8.92 -26.76 -0.64
N VAL A 181 8.20 -25.66 -0.43
CA VAL A 181 8.03 -25.00 0.88
C VAL A 181 6.54 -24.98 1.21
N ILE A 182 6.21 -25.16 2.50
CA ILE A 182 4.83 -25.17 3.00
C ILE A 182 4.77 -24.20 4.18
N PRO A 183 3.72 -23.36 4.31
CA PRO A 183 2.57 -23.22 3.41
C PRO A 183 2.93 -22.56 2.08
N THR A 184 2.24 -22.92 0.99
CA THR A 184 2.32 -22.22 -0.30
C THR A 184 0.91 -21.97 -0.85
N LEU A 185 0.64 -20.77 -1.34
CA LEU A 185 -0.56 -20.44 -2.10
C LEU A 185 -0.24 -20.45 -3.59
N ALA A 186 -0.99 -21.21 -4.37
CA ALA A 186 -0.99 -21.09 -5.82
C ALA A 186 -2.15 -20.18 -6.26
N LEU A 187 -1.83 -19.13 -7.00
CA LEU A 187 -2.80 -18.18 -7.54
C LEU A 187 -3.03 -18.51 -9.01
N VAL A 188 -4.22 -19.00 -9.32
CA VAL A 188 -4.58 -19.49 -10.65
C VAL A 188 -5.67 -18.62 -11.26
N ASN A 189 -5.37 -18.03 -12.41
CA ASN A 189 -6.31 -17.22 -13.17
C ASN A 189 -6.49 -17.83 -14.56
N ASP A 190 -7.74 -18.14 -14.90
CA ASP A 190 -8.16 -18.69 -16.20
C ASP A 190 -7.37 -19.97 -16.58
N GLY A 191 -7.25 -20.90 -15.61
CA GLY A 191 -6.52 -22.15 -15.80
C GLY A 191 -4.99 -22.05 -15.81
N LYS A 192 -4.43 -20.84 -15.70
CA LYS A 192 -2.98 -20.60 -15.69
C LYS A 192 -2.52 -20.12 -14.33
N THR A 193 -1.41 -20.66 -13.84
CA THR A 193 -0.81 -20.17 -12.59
C THR A 193 -0.18 -18.81 -12.85
N LYS A 194 -0.71 -17.78 -12.19
CA LYS A 194 -0.27 -16.40 -12.34
C LYS A 194 0.91 -16.10 -11.42
N ASP A 195 0.82 -16.56 -10.17
CA ASP A 195 1.78 -16.24 -9.12
C ASP A 195 1.71 -17.25 -7.96
N TYR A 196 2.71 -17.25 -7.10
CA TYR A 196 2.79 -18.08 -5.89
C TYR A 196 3.17 -17.24 -4.69
N VAL A 197 2.49 -17.46 -3.56
CA VAL A 197 2.92 -16.91 -2.27
C VAL A 197 3.56 -18.04 -1.48
N VAL A 198 4.87 -17.98 -1.32
CA VAL A 198 5.66 -19.05 -0.69
C VAL A 198 6.00 -18.67 0.76
N GLY A 199 5.49 -19.45 1.71
CA GLY A 199 5.66 -19.18 3.13
C GLY A 199 5.15 -17.79 3.51
N PHE A 200 5.83 -17.15 4.46
CA PHE A 200 5.48 -15.82 4.96
C PHE A 200 6.49 -14.74 4.54
N THR A 201 7.43 -15.06 3.64
CA THR A 201 8.48 -14.12 3.23
C THR A 201 7.91 -12.83 2.64
N GLU A 202 6.86 -12.95 1.83
CA GLU A 202 6.15 -11.82 1.22
C GLU A 202 5.10 -11.21 2.16
N LEU A 203 4.85 -11.86 3.30
CA LEU A 203 3.90 -11.44 4.34
C LEU A 203 4.61 -10.78 5.54
N GLY A 204 5.82 -10.28 5.35
CA GLY A 204 6.61 -9.64 6.41
C GLY A 204 7.44 -10.60 7.27
N ASN A 205 7.44 -11.90 6.93
CA ASN A 205 8.15 -12.97 7.64
C ASN A 205 7.83 -13.06 9.14
N THR A 206 6.62 -12.63 9.50
CA THR A 206 6.06 -12.73 10.86
C THR A 206 4.90 -13.72 10.84
N ASP A 207 4.67 -14.38 11.97
CA ASP A 207 3.52 -15.29 12.12
C ASP A 207 2.22 -14.50 12.44
N ASP A 208 2.34 -13.24 12.89
CA ASP A 208 1.22 -12.38 13.32
C ASP A 208 0.85 -11.30 12.27
N PHE A 209 0.78 -11.67 10.98
CA PHE A 209 0.35 -10.73 9.94
C PHE A 209 -1.18 -10.53 9.94
N THR A 210 -1.64 -9.36 9.48
CA THR A 210 -3.08 -9.03 9.40
C THR A 210 -3.74 -9.62 8.16
N THR A 211 -5.07 -9.82 8.20
CA THR A 211 -5.81 -10.28 7.01
C THR A 211 -5.67 -9.31 5.84
N GLU A 212 -5.59 -8.02 6.11
CA GLU A 212 -5.38 -6.95 5.11
C GLU A 212 -4.07 -7.10 4.36
N THR A 213 -3.02 -7.57 5.04
CA THR A 213 -1.73 -7.86 4.41
C THR A 213 -1.85 -8.96 3.36
N LEU A 214 -2.51 -10.06 3.72
CA LEU A 214 -2.73 -11.16 2.78
C LEU A 214 -3.65 -10.72 1.64
N GLU A 215 -4.69 -9.94 1.95
CA GLU A 215 -5.59 -9.35 0.97
C GLU A 215 -4.81 -8.47 -0.04
N TRP A 216 -3.99 -7.54 0.43
CA TRP A 216 -3.15 -6.69 -0.41
C TRP A 216 -2.25 -7.53 -1.32
N ARG A 217 -1.60 -8.58 -0.77
CA ARG A 217 -0.71 -9.44 -1.55
C ARG A 217 -1.44 -10.21 -2.65
N LEU A 218 -2.65 -10.67 -2.40
CA LEU A 218 -3.52 -11.29 -3.40
C LEU A 218 -4.00 -10.25 -4.44
N GLY A 219 -4.28 -9.02 -4.00
CA GLY A 219 -4.59 -7.88 -4.85
C GLY A 219 -3.47 -7.54 -5.83
N CYS A 220 -2.20 -7.63 -5.42
CA CYS A 220 -1.03 -7.43 -6.28
C CYS A 220 -1.01 -8.39 -7.48
N SER A 221 -1.48 -9.61 -7.27
CA SER A 221 -1.58 -10.62 -8.31
C SER A 221 -2.91 -10.53 -9.08
N ASP A 222 -3.79 -9.56 -8.78
CA ASP A 222 -5.13 -9.39 -9.40
C ASP A 222 -5.96 -10.69 -9.36
N ILE A 223 -5.72 -11.52 -8.33
CA ILE A 223 -6.50 -12.73 -8.07
C ILE A 223 -7.76 -12.42 -7.26
N ILE A 224 -7.85 -11.25 -6.64
CA ILE A 224 -9.05 -10.73 -5.96
C ILE A 224 -9.30 -9.30 -6.42
N ASN A 225 -10.54 -8.82 -6.27
CA ASN A 225 -10.87 -7.44 -6.52
C ASN A 225 -10.53 -6.61 -5.26
N TYR A 226 -9.31 -6.08 -5.23
CA TYR A 226 -8.84 -5.26 -4.12
C TYR A 226 -9.31 -3.81 -4.27
N SER A 227 -9.93 -3.25 -3.24
CA SER A 227 -10.44 -1.87 -3.23
C SER A 227 -9.45 -0.85 -2.65
N GLY A 228 -8.30 -1.29 -2.14
CA GLY A 228 -7.30 -0.41 -1.51
C GLY A 228 -6.20 0.06 -2.46
N ASN A 229 -5.28 0.89 -1.94
CA ASN A 229 -4.13 1.37 -2.70
C ASN A 229 -3.06 0.27 -2.78
N LEU A 230 -2.73 -0.16 -4.00
CA LEU A 230 -1.75 -1.20 -4.25
C LEU A 230 -0.30 -0.75 -3.99
N MET A 231 -0.03 0.56 -4.07
CA MET A 231 1.32 1.13 -3.94
C MET A 231 1.80 1.23 -2.49
N GLU A 232 0.87 1.20 -1.53
CA GLU A 232 1.19 1.30 -0.11
C GLU A 232 0.96 -0.05 0.58
N PRO A 233 2.01 -0.88 0.74
CA PRO A 233 1.87 -2.12 1.48
C PRO A 233 1.53 -1.82 2.95
N PRO A 234 0.59 -2.58 3.56
CA PRO A 234 0.19 -2.37 4.95
C PRO A 234 1.32 -2.62 5.97
N PHE A 235 2.47 -3.14 5.54
CA PHE A 235 3.65 -3.40 6.39
C PHE A 235 4.34 -2.15 6.93
N GLN A 236 4.24 -1.00 6.27
CA GLN A 236 5.08 0.16 6.61
C GLN A 236 4.71 0.83 7.94
N SER A 237 3.55 0.52 8.53
CA SER A 237 3.08 1.14 9.77
C SER A 237 3.49 0.40 11.06
N GLN A 238 4.04 -0.82 10.99
CA GLN A 238 4.29 -1.63 12.19
C GLN A 238 5.68 -1.45 12.85
N LYS A 239 6.58 -0.63 12.29
CA LYS A 239 7.86 -0.28 12.94
C LYS A 239 7.77 1.06 13.67
N LYS A 240 7.08 1.16 14.80
CA LYS A 240 7.43 1.99 16.00
C LYS A 240 6.47 1.69 17.17
N PHE A 241 6.70 0.63 17.94
CA PHE A 241 6.31 0.63 19.35
C PHE A 241 7.46 0.13 20.20
N GLY A 242 8.28 1.07 20.65
CA GLY A 242 9.50 0.79 21.38
C GLY A 242 10.01 2.04 22.05
N THR A 243 9.32 2.49 23.10
CA THR A 243 9.97 3.13 24.25
C THR A 243 9.28 2.65 25.51
N ASN A 244 10.01 1.84 26.28
CA ASN A 244 9.66 1.39 27.62
C ASN A 244 9.36 2.60 28.50
N PHE A 245 8.10 2.84 28.85
CA PHE A 245 7.78 3.76 29.93
C PHE A 245 7.75 2.95 31.22
N THR A 246 8.87 3.00 31.94
CA THR A 246 9.01 2.45 33.28
C THR A 246 7.94 3.04 34.19
N LYS A 247 7.04 2.17 34.64
CA LYS A 247 6.03 2.40 35.68
C LYS A 247 6.71 2.94 36.94
N LEU A 248 6.52 4.23 37.24
CA LEU A 248 6.84 4.80 38.53
C LEU A 248 5.53 4.95 39.33
N GLU A 249 5.37 4.11 40.33
CA GLU A 249 4.27 4.15 41.28
C GLU A 249 4.32 5.45 42.11
N LYS A 250 3.20 6.16 42.20
CA LYS A 250 2.94 7.07 43.33
C LYS A 250 1.58 6.72 43.94
N LYS A 251 1.64 6.07 45.11
CA LYS A 251 0.56 6.03 46.08
C LYS A 251 0.25 7.46 46.56
N ALA A 252 -1.03 7.84 46.50
CA ALA A 252 -1.58 8.86 47.38
C ALA A 252 -2.89 8.31 47.97
N ILE A 253 -2.93 8.32 49.30
CA ILE A 253 -3.98 7.85 50.19
C ILE A 253 -4.98 9.01 50.38
N ARG A 254 -6.29 8.70 50.56
CA ARG A 254 -7.18 9.23 51.64
C ARG A 254 -8.58 9.71 51.20
N GLY A 255 -9.61 9.15 51.86
CA GLY A 255 -11.01 9.63 52.00
C GLY A 255 -11.98 8.99 50.99
N LYS A 256 -12.90 8.05 51.28
CA LYS A 256 -13.88 7.78 52.35
C LYS A 256 -15.11 8.72 52.35
N ILE A 257 -16.30 8.10 52.18
CA ILE A 257 -17.68 8.54 52.52
C ILE A 257 -18.29 9.44 51.42
N TYR A 258 -19.53 9.30 50.91
CA TYR A 258 -20.82 8.79 51.42
C TYR A 258 -21.75 8.40 50.25
N ASP A 259 -22.61 7.41 50.52
CA ASP A 259 -23.90 7.15 49.87
C ASP A 259 -24.77 8.42 49.84
N SER A 260 -25.49 8.64 48.74
CA SER A 260 -26.82 9.24 48.79
C SER A 260 -27.59 8.84 47.53
N SER A 261 -28.49 7.89 47.71
CA SER A 261 -29.73 7.80 46.97
C SER A 261 -30.48 9.12 47.04
N ASP A 262 -31.00 9.61 45.92
CA ASP A 262 -32.23 10.38 45.94
C ASP A 262 -33.01 10.19 44.64
N SER A 263 -34.32 10.26 44.79
CA SER A 263 -35.35 9.71 43.92
C SER A 263 -35.90 10.73 42.91
N ASP A 264 -36.70 10.19 41.97
CA ASP A 264 -37.87 10.77 41.30
C ASP A 264 -37.73 12.05 40.45
N ASP A 265 -38.14 11.97 39.18
CA ASP A 265 -39.43 12.53 38.74
C ASP A 265 -39.72 12.23 37.25
N ASP A 266 -41.03 12.18 36.96
CA ASP A 266 -41.79 11.72 35.78
C ASP A 266 -41.29 12.09 34.36
#